data_AF-A0A2K8N8E9-F1
#
_entry.id   AF-A0A2K8N8E9-F1
#
_cell.length_a   1.000
_cell.length_b   1.000
_cell.length_c   1.000
_cell.angle_alpha   90.00
_cell.angle_beta   90.00
_cell.angle_gamma   90.00
#
_symmetry.space_group_name_H-M   'P 1'
#
loop_
_entity.id
_entity.type
_entity.pdbx_description
1 polymer ?
#
loop_
_entity_poly.entity_id
_entity_poly.type
_entity_poly.pdbx_seq_one_letter_code
_entity_poly.pdbx_strand_id
1 'polypeptide(L)'
;MKKLWRVKALRGELRRTEIRRNTGFQLTTQEFVLQKESQAYHIAFDDILGVVEQGTPPVFPEEWSGDTRVPAADSPGVVKIVATNMRIHRPSGITETGAGTLHVRLSEEFTRQFLRLLKND
;
A
#
# COMPACT_ATOMS: atom_id res chain seq x y z
N MET A 1 -5.44 3.59 -37.01
CA MET A 1 -5.42 3.22 -35.57
C MET A 1 -3.97 3.09 -35.12
N LYS A 2 -3.49 3.94 -34.21
CA LYS A 2 -2.11 3.83 -33.69
C LYS A 2 -2.07 2.68 -32.69
N LYS A 3 -1.34 1.62 -33.04
CA LYS A 3 -1.06 0.47 -32.17
C LYS A 3 -0.08 0.96 -31.09
N LEU A 4 -0.58 1.18 -29.87
CA LEU A 4 0.29 1.46 -28.72
C LEU A 4 1.05 0.17 -28.41
N TRP A 5 2.36 0.20 -28.62
CA TRP A 5 3.24 -0.89 -28.25
C TRP A 5 3.23 -1.00 -26.73
N ARG A 6 2.88 -2.18 -26.20
CA ARG A 6 2.97 -2.47 -24.77
C ARG A 6 4.45 -2.48 -24.40
N VAL A 7 4.93 -1.37 -23.84
CA VAL A 7 6.27 -1.31 -23.25
C VAL A 7 6.32 -2.41 -22.20
N LYS A 8 7.31 -3.31 -22.28
CA LYS A 8 7.48 -4.39 -21.30
C LYS A 8 7.50 -3.75 -19.91
N ALA A 9 6.73 -4.30 -18.98
CA ALA A 9 6.80 -3.88 -17.58
C ALA A 9 8.26 -3.95 -17.11
N LEU A 10 8.75 -2.87 -16.51
CA LEU A 10 10.12 -2.85 -16.00
C LEU A 10 10.13 -3.43 -14.57
N ARG A 11 11.19 -4.17 -14.27
CA ARG A 11 11.44 -4.65 -12.91
C ARG A 11 11.65 -3.44 -11.99
N GLY A 12 10.91 -3.37 -10.89
CA GLY A 12 10.89 -2.23 -9.97
C GLY A 12 10.03 -1.04 -10.42
N GLU A 13 9.24 -1.17 -11.49
CA GLU A 13 8.35 -0.11 -11.97
C GLU A 13 7.31 0.28 -10.90
N LEU A 14 7.19 1.58 -10.63
CA LEU A 14 6.16 2.12 -9.74
C LEU A 14 4.76 1.89 -10.32
N ARG A 15 3.92 1.20 -9.57
CA ARG A 15 2.55 0.85 -9.94
C ARG A 15 1.52 1.78 -9.31
N ARG A 16 1.75 2.21 -8.08
CA ARG A 16 0.86 3.12 -7.37
C ARG A 16 1.56 3.83 -6.23
N THR A 17 1.10 5.03 -5.95
CA THR A 17 1.46 5.81 -4.77
C THR A 17 0.20 6.30 -4.08
N GLU A 18 0.24 6.36 -2.76
CA GLU A 18 -0.80 6.95 -1.92
C GLU A 18 -0.13 7.67 -0.75
N ILE A 19 -0.69 8.81 -0.34
CA ILE A 19 -0.21 9.54 0.85
C ILE A 19 -1.40 9.68 1.79
N ARG A 20 -1.22 9.29 3.06
CA ARG A 20 -2.20 9.51 4.13
C ARG A 20 -1.51 9.92 5.41
N ARG A 21 -2.02 10.96 6.09
CA ARG A 21 -1.55 11.41 7.41
C ARG A 21 -0.01 11.48 7.49
N ASN A 22 0.60 12.18 6.53
CA ASN A 22 2.05 12.31 6.38
C ASN A 22 2.84 10.99 6.23
N THR A 23 2.15 9.93 5.80
CA THR A 23 2.73 8.62 5.53
C THR A 23 2.55 8.30 4.06
N GLY A 24 3.65 8.03 3.37
CA GLY A 24 3.65 7.60 1.97
C GLY A 24 3.55 6.08 1.85
N PHE A 25 2.83 5.62 0.86
CA PHE A 25 2.70 4.21 0.49
C PHE A 25 2.99 4.08 -1.00
N GLN A 26 3.82 3.13 -1.37
CA GLN A 26 4.15 2.85 -2.77
C GLN A 26 4.06 1.35 -3.03
N LEU A 27 3.57 1.01 -4.21
CA LEU A 27 3.64 -0.33 -4.78
C LEU A 27 4.50 -0.26 -6.03
N THR A 28 5.53 -1.07 -6.09
CA THR A 28 6.27 -1.32 -7.33
C THR A 28 5.85 -2.68 -7.91
N THR A 29 6.53 -3.13 -8.95
CA THR A 29 6.42 -4.53 -9.42
C THR A 29 7.13 -5.54 -8.54
N GLN A 30 7.77 -5.13 -7.43
CA GLN A 30 8.58 -6.04 -6.62
C GLN A 30 8.40 -5.88 -5.11
N GLU A 31 7.96 -4.70 -4.65
CA GLU A 31 7.93 -4.41 -3.24
C GLU A 31 6.78 -3.46 -2.89
N PHE A 32 6.37 -3.57 -1.64
CA PHE A 32 5.58 -2.58 -0.94
C PHE A 32 6.52 -1.69 -0.12
N VAL A 33 6.33 -0.38 -0.22
CA VAL A 33 7.11 0.61 0.54
C VAL A 33 6.18 1.46 1.39
N LEU A 34 6.46 1.51 2.69
CA LEU A 34 5.88 2.45 3.63
C LEU A 34 6.92 3.51 3.97
N GLN A 35 6.66 4.75 3.60
CA GLN A 35 7.53 5.89 3.87
C GLN A 35 6.97 6.72 5.04
N LYS A 36 7.78 6.87 6.09
CA LYS A 36 7.57 7.81 7.20
C LYS A 36 8.63 8.91 7.14
N GLU A 37 8.46 9.94 7.96
CA GLU A 37 9.33 11.13 7.97
C GLU A 37 10.83 10.80 8.07
N SER A 38 11.22 9.86 8.93
CA SER A 38 12.62 9.55 9.23
C SER A 38 13.08 8.17 8.75
N GLN A 39 12.18 7.37 8.17
CA GLN A 39 12.50 6.00 7.74
C GLN A 39 11.50 5.47 6.73
N ALA A 40 11.96 4.58 5.86
CA ALA A 40 11.11 3.81 4.95
C ALA A 40 11.22 2.32 5.25
N TYR A 41 10.09 1.63 5.23
CA TYR A 41 10.01 0.18 5.35
C TYR A 41 9.77 -0.38 3.96
N HIS A 42 10.71 -1.22 3.53
CA HIS A 42 10.68 -1.93 2.26
C HIS A 42 10.38 -3.40 2.52
N ILE A 43 9.37 -3.93 1.85
CA ILE A 43 8.97 -5.33 1.95
C ILE A 43 8.86 -5.89 0.53
N ALA A 44 9.76 -6.78 0.15
CA ALA A 44 9.68 -7.49 -1.12
C ALA A 44 8.42 -8.36 -1.15
N PHE A 45 7.79 -8.52 -2.31
CA PHE A 45 6.60 -9.37 -2.44
C PHE A 45 6.92 -10.84 -2.12
N ASP A 46 8.11 -11.31 -2.50
CA ASP A 46 8.63 -12.66 -2.13
C ASP A 46 8.74 -12.87 -0.62
N ASP A 47 8.89 -11.79 0.16
CA ASP A 47 8.99 -11.84 1.62
C ASP A 47 7.62 -11.70 2.30
N ILE A 48 6.53 -11.48 1.57
CA ILE A 48 5.18 -11.35 2.15
C ILE A 48 4.52 -12.72 2.24
N LEU A 49 4.29 -13.17 3.46
CA LEU A 49 3.57 -14.42 3.75
C LEU A 49 2.07 -14.28 3.58
N GLY A 50 1.55 -13.08 3.81
CA GLY A 50 0.12 -12.84 3.67
C GLY A 50 -0.30 -11.42 4.02
N VAL A 51 -1.46 -11.06 3.50
CA VAL A 51 -2.13 -9.79 3.75
C VAL A 51 -3.53 -10.08 4.25
N VAL A 52 -3.88 -9.49 5.39
CA VAL A 52 -5.19 -9.65 6.03
C VAL A 52 -5.86 -8.30 6.10
N GLU A 53 -7.00 -8.17 5.43
CA GLU A 53 -7.90 -7.03 5.59
C GLU A 53 -8.63 -7.16 6.92
N GLN A 54 -8.30 -6.28 7.86
CA GLN A 54 -9.07 -6.06 9.08
C GLN A 54 -10.15 -5.07 8.70
N GLY A 55 -11.40 -5.53 8.68
CA GLY A 55 -12.52 -4.92 7.96
C GLY A 55 -12.66 -3.40 8.07
N THR A 56 -13.40 -2.82 7.13
CA THR A 56 -13.64 -1.38 7.04
C THR A 56 -14.25 -0.87 8.37
N PRO A 57 -13.75 0.25 8.93
CA PRO A 57 -14.51 0.94 9.97
C PRO A 57 -15.95 1.15 9.49
N PRO A 58 -16.97 1.11 10.37
CA PRO A 58 -18.34 1.37 9.94
C PRO A 58 -18.37 2.67 9.16
N VAL A 59 -18.87 2.60 7.92
CA VAL A 59 -19.12 3.78 7.10
C VAL A 59 -20.10 4.63 7.89
N PHE A 60 -19.66 5.80 8.37
CA PHE A 60 -20.59 6.74 8.96
C PHE A 60 -21.61 7.11 7.86
N PRO A 61 -22.93 7.06 8.15
CA PRO A 61 -23.93 7.38 7.15
C PRO A 61 -23.71 8.82 6.66
N GLU A 62 -23.87 8.99 5.35
CA GLU A 62 -23.83 10.23 4.57
C GLU A 62 -23.88 11.51 5.44
N GLU A 63 -22.77 12.24 5.50
CA GLU A 63 -22.77 13.57 6.13
C GLU A 63 -23.48 14.55 5.19
N TRP A 64 -24.61 15.07 5.66
CA TRP A 64 -25.25 16.24 5.07
C TRP A 64 -24.46 17.48 5.49
N SER A 65 -23.73 18.07 4.54
CA SER A 65 -23.17 19.42 4.70
C SER A 65 -24.15 20.43 4.11
N GLY A 66 -25.16 20.83 4.88
CA GLY A 66 -26.28 21.63 4.37
C GLY A 66 -27.16 20.81 3.41
N ASP A 67 -27.49 21.36 2.24
CA ASP A 67 -28.28 20.68 1.19
C ASP A 67 -27.44 19.80 0.24
N THR A 68 -26.12 19.69 0.49
CA THR A 68 -25.22 18.93 -0.39
C THR A 68 -24.99 17.53 0.16
N ARG A 69 -25.34 16.51 -0.64
CA ARG A 69 -24.92 15.13 -0.40
C ARG A 69 -23.42 15.02 -0.66
N VAL A 70 -22.64 14.79 0.39
CA VAL A 70 -21.22 14.47 0.27
C VAL A 70 -21.10 12.94 0.30
N PRO A 71 -20.43 12.31 -0.68
CA PRO A 71 -20.13 10.88 -0.60
C PRO A 71 -19.38 10.61 0.70
N ALA A 72 -19.82 9.61 1.47
CA ALA A 72 -19.08 9.17 2.64
C ALA A 72 -17.64 8.91 2.20
N ALA A 73 -16.68 9.63 2.80
CA ALA A 73 -15.28 9.54 2.41
C ALA A 73 -14.85 8.08 2.43
N ASP A 74 -14.15 7.63 1.36
CA ASP A 74 -13.52 6.30 1.29
C ASP A 74 -12.81 6.01 2.61
N SER A 75 -13.44 5.16 3.42
CA SER A 75 -12.94 4.84 4.76
C SER A 75 -11.81 3.84 4.57
N PRO A 76 -10.54 4.22 4.78
CA PRO A 76 -9.43 3.34 4.50
C PRO A 76 -9.50 2.13 5.44
N GLY A 77 -9.45 0.94 4.84
CA GLY A 77 -9.41 -0.33 5.56
C GLY A 77 -8.09 -0.47 6.32
N VAL A 78 -8.14 -1.20 7.44
CA VAL A 78 -6.91 -1.57 8.15
C VAL A 78 -6.36 -2.83 7.52
N VAL A 79 -5.11 -2.81 7.08
CA VAL A 79 -4.45 -3.94 6.43
C VAL A 79 -3.28 -4.38 7.28
N LYS A 80 -3.25 -5.67 7.60
CA LYS A 80 -2.15 -6.34 8.29
C LYS A 80 -1.32 -7.09 7.25
N ILE A 81 -0.04 -6.72 7.12
CA ILE A 81 0.94 -7.36 6.23
C ILE A 81 1.87 -8.20 7.09
N VAL A 82 1.98 -9.49 6.81
CA VAL A 82 2.87 -10.42 7.51
C VAL A 82 4.03 -10.77 6.57
N ALA A 83 5.27 -10.58 7.03
CA ALA A 83 6.46 -10.77 6.20
C ALA A 83 7.58 -11.53 6.93
N THR A 84 8.36 -12.30 6.18
CA THR A 84 9.58 -12.99 6.66
C THR A 84 10.76 -12.06 6.84
N ASN A 85 10.81 -10.97 6.07
CA ASN A 85 11.82 -9.94 6.21
C ASN A 85 11.24 -8.56 5.87
N MET A 86 11.80 -7.52 6.48
CA MET A 86 11.56 -6.13 6.11
C MET A 86 12.87 -5.38 6.24
N ARG A 87 13.15 -4.50 5.26
CA ARG A 87 14.30 -3.60 5.30
C ARG A 87 13.84 -2.23 5.74
N ILE A 88 14.50 -1.67 6.75
CA ILE A 88 14.26 -0.31 7.19
C ILE A 88 15.40 0.57 6.71
N HIS A 89 15.06 1.51 5.84
CA HIS A 89 15.97 2.51 5.30
C HIS A 89 15.87 3.74 6.18
N ARG A 90 16.99 4.15 6.77
CA ARG A 90 17.13 5.38 7.56
C ARG A 90 18.27 6.23 6.99
N PRO A 91 18.34 7.52 7.33
CA PRO A 91 19.52 8.33 7.00
C PRO A 91 20.83 7.72 7.53
N SER A 92 20.78 7.00 8.65
CA SER A 92 21.94 6.33 9.27
C SER A 92 22.32 5.00 8.60
N GLY A 93 21.55 4.50 7.63
CA GLY A 93 21.81 3.23 6.95
C GLY A 93 20.57 2.34 6.84
N ILE A 94 20.79 1.14 6.31
CA ILE A 94 19.77 0.12 6.06
C ILE A 94 19.92 -0.99 7.09
N THR A 95 18.81 -1.39 7.72
CA THR A 95 18.76 -2.50 8.69
C THR A 95 17.69 -3.49 8.30
N GLU A 96 17.97 -4.79 8.40
CA GLU A 96 16.95 -5.83 8.27
C GLU A 96 16.34 -6.14 9.64
N THR A 97 15.01 -6.23 9.73
CA THR A 97 14.33 -6.58 10.99
C THR A 97 14.03 -8.06 11.14
N GLY A 98 14.15 -8.86 10.07
CA GLY A 98 13.64 -10.22 10.03
C GLY A 98 12.11 -10.26 10.05
N ALA A 99 11.53 -11.37 10.52
CA ALA A 99 10.10 -11.62 10.44
C ALA A 99 9.31 -10.61 11.28
N GLY A 100 8.21 -10.11 10.71
CA GLY A 100 7.41 -9.10 11.39
C GLY A 100 6.04 -8.87 10.75
N THR A 101 5.32 -7.94 11.35
CA THR A 101 3.98 -7.57 10.91
C THR A 101 3.85 -6.05 10.84
N LEU A 102 3.27 -5.55 9.76
CA LEU A 102 2.96 -4.16 9.57
C LEU A 102 1.44 -3.95 9.52
N HIS A 103 0.94 -3.00 10.32
CA HIS A 103 -0.46 -2.56 10.26
C HIS A 103 -0.53 -1.18 9.60
N VAL A 104 -1.27 -1.08 8.50
CA VAL A 104 -1.39 0.15 7.70
C VAL A 104 -2.84 0.44 7.36
N ARG A 105 -3.13 1.69 6.99
CA ARG A 105 -4.44 2.11 6.49
C ARG A 105 -4.30 2.49 5.03
N LEU A 106 -4.96 1.75 4.15
CA LEU A 106 -4.86 1.90 2.71
C LEU A 106 -6.25 2.18 2.11
N SER A 107 -6.31 2.88 0.98
CA SER A 107 -7.55 2.90 0.18
C SER A 107 -7.94 1.49 -0.26
N GLU A 108 -9.22 1.28 -0.51
CA GLU A 108 -9.71 0.04 -1.12
C GLU A 108 -8.99 -0.22 -2.45
N GLU A 109 -8.87 0.79 -3.30
CA GLU A 109 -8.23 0.67 -4.60
C GLU A 109 -6.73 0.34 -4.51
N PHE A 110 -6.01 0.90 -3.53
CA PHE A 110 -4.61 0.54 -3.29
C PHE A 110 -4.49 -0.90 -2.81
N THR A 111 -5.37 -1.31 -1.89
CA THR A 111 -5.44 -2.68 -1.37
C THR A 111 -5.73 -3.67 -2.50
N ARG A 112 -6.71 -3.40 -3.36
CA ARG A 112 -7.01 -4.22 -4.55
C ARG A 112 -5.78 -4.39 -5.45
N GLN A 113 -5.06 -3.30 -5.72
CA GLN A 113 -3.88 -3.37 -6.59
C GLN A 113 -2.73 -4.12 -5.93
N PHE A 114 -2.53 -3.93 -4.63
CA PHE A 114 -1.52 -4.65 -3.86
C PHE A 114 -1.76 -6.16 -3.91
N LEU A 115 -2.99 -6.59 -3.62
CA LEU A 115 -3.37 -8.00 -3.69
C LEU A 115 -3.27 -8.57 -5.11
N ARG A 116 -3.50 -7.74 -6.14
CA ARG A 116 -3.30 -8.16 -7.54
C ARG A 116 -1.83 -8.41 -7.86
N LEU A 117 -0.92 -7.61 -7.32
CA LEU A 117 0.52 -7.79 -7.53
C LEU A 117 1.00 -9.05 -6.82
N LEU A 118 0.59 -9.27 -5.57
CA LEU A 118 0.93 -10.49 -4.80
C LEU A 118 0.44 -11.80 -5.42
N LYS A 119 -0.59 -11.77 -6.28
CA LYS A 119 -1.13 -12.96 -6.97
C LYS A 119 -0.44 -13.27 -8.30
N ASN A 120 0.33 -12.32 -8.84
CA ASN A 120 0.96 -12.44 -10.16
C ASN A 120 2.46 -12.75 -10.08
N ASP A 121 3.02 -12.82 -8.87
CA ASP A 121 4.32 -13.43 -8.57
C ASP A 121 4.10 -14.88 -8.08
#